data_AF-A0A0C3SDY9-F1
#
_entry.id   AF-A0A0C3SDY9-F1
#
_cell.length_a   1.000
_cell.length_b   1.000
_cell.length_c   1.000
_cell.angle_alpha   90.00
_cell.angle_beta   90.00
_cell.angle_gamma   90.00
#
_symmetry.space_group_name_H-M   'P 1'
#
loop_
_entity.id
_entity.type
_entity.pdbx_description
1 polymer ?
#
loop_
_entity_poly.entity_id
_entity_poly.type
_entity_poly.pdbx_seq_one_letter_code
_entity_poly.pdbx_strand_id
1 'polypeptide(L)'
;MAHFKRLLATLSVVGLAVAQSSTQYCDSISGICFQGYADPDLDVTVGLVLPPLSTPPSDELIVQMVAPVSNGYTGISLGGTMADSLLFTLWPNDDKVILGPRWTSGYVLPDVYTGPTLTLLPGSGVNSTHITATFRCQNCTTWEDGSLGSGDLTSFGVLAYVVATTTSPADPADVASTLQEHDDFDFFGMDLSSAHSDDYSSYISGSASSSSSAPTSTSKPTSTSSVPPSSTSSAPSATQTEWGQCGGTGYTGPTTCASGLACVAVSPPYYSQCQST
;
A
#
# COMPACT_ATOMS: atom_id res chain seq x y z
N MET A 1 -43.87 44.90 15.80
CA MET A 1 -43.49 43.48 15.90
C MET A 1 -43.11 43.01 14.52
N ALA A 2 -41.81 42.86 14.22
CA ALA A 2 -41.32 42.33 12.96
C ALA A 2 -40.21 41.31 13.28
N HIS A 3 -40.49 40.04 13.07
CA HIS A 3 -39.56 38.94 13.33
C HIS A 3 -38.61 38.79 12.14
N PHE A 4 -37.33 39.11 12.34
CA PHE A 4 -36.27 38.82 11.38
C PHE A 4 -35.64 37.47 11.75
N LYS A 5 -36.03 36.39 11.06
CA LYS A 5 -35.37 35.08 11.14
C LYS A 5 -34.04 35.17 10.40
N ARG A 6 -32.92 35.07 11.13
CA ARG A 6 -31.61 34.81 10.54
C ARG A 6 -31.51 33.33 10.19
N LEU A 7 -31.47 33.03 8.90
CA LEU A 7 -31.18 31.70 8.37
C LEU A 7 -29.66 31.50 8.41
N LEU A 8 -29.16 30.64 9.29
CA LEU A 8 -27.77 30.19 9.28
C LEU A 8 -27.66 29.07 8.24
N ALA A 9 -27.00 29.34 7.11
CA ALA A 9 -26.68 28.31 6.13
C ALA A 9 -25.45 27.54 6.63
N THR A 10 -25.64 26.30 7.09
CA THR A 10 -24.55 25.36 7.39
C THR A 10 -24.03 24.79 6.07
N LEU A 11 -22.82 25.18 5.69
CA LEU A 11 -22.10 24.59 4.56
C LEU A 11 -21.54 23.23 5.02
N SER A 12 -22.23 22.15 4.70
CA SER A 12 -21.74 20.79 4.92
C SER A 12 -20.65 20.48 3.89
N VAL A 13 -19.39 20.46 4.33
CA VAL A 13 -18.28 19.88 3.55
C VAL A 13 -18.46 18.37 3.61
N VAL A 14 -18.91 17.77 2.51
CA VAL A 14 -18.86 16.32 2.31
C VAL A 14 -17.40 15.96 2.04
N GLY A 15 -16.68 15.50 3.06
CA GLY A 15 -15.37 14.89 2.86
C GLY A 15 -15.55 13.55 2.16
N LEU A 16 -15.01 13.41 0.94
CA LEU A 16 -14.79 12.09 0.36
C LEU A 16 -13.68 11.41 1.17
N ALA A 17 -14.02 10.36 1.92
CA ALA A 17 -13.02 9.45 2.45
C ALA A 17 -12.49 8.61 1.28
N VAL A 18 -11.29 8.91 0.83
CA VAL A 18 -10.54 8.07 -0.12
C VAL A 18 -9.95 6.92 0.70
N ALA A 19 -10.25 5.67 0.35
CA ALA A 19 -9.52 4.55 0.91
C ALA A 19 -8.07 4.63 0.43
N GLN A 20 -7.08 4.59 1.34
CA GLN A 20 -5.66 4.61 0.99
C GLN A 20 -5.30 3.33 0.24
N SER A 21 -5.22 3.44 -1.08
CA SER A 21 -4.85 2.35 -1.98
C SER A 21 -3.60 2.71 -2.74
N SER A 22 -2.76 1.72 -2.98
CA SER A 22 -1.63 1.86 -3.89
C SER A 22 -2.07 2.19 -5.31
N THR A 23 -1.18 2.86 -6.04
CA THR A 23 -1.31 3.18 -7.46
C THR A 23 0.01 2.92 -8.17
N GLN A 24 -0.04 2.76 -9.49
CA GLN A 24 1.17 2.63 -10.28
C GLN A 24 1.92 3.97 -10.36
N TYR A 25 3.23 3.94 -10.12
CA TYR A 25 4.13 5.06 -10.37
C TYR A 25 5.46 4.56 -10.92
N CYS A 26 6.20 5.43 -11.62
CA CYS A 26 7.52 5.09 -12.15
C CYS A 26 8.57 6.00 -11.53
N ASP A 27 9.55 5.39 -10.86
CA ASP A 27 10.67 6.10 -10.28
C ASP A 27 11.70 6.43 -11.37
N SER A 28 11.91 7.72 -11.61
CA SER A 28 12.85 8.19 -12.62
C SER A 28 14.32 7.89 -12.29
N ILE A 29 14.65 7.65 -11.02
CA ILE A 29 16.04 7.43 -10.59
C ILE A 29 16.45 5.98 -10.87
N SER A 30 15.64 5.01 -10.43
CA SER A 30 15.87 3.58 -10.70
C SER A 30 15.41 3.14 -12.08
N GLY A 31 14.49 3.87 -12.71
CA GLY A 31 13.85 3.48 -13.98
C GLY A 31 12.81 2.36 -13.82
N ILE A 32 12.36 2.09 -12.60
CA ILE A 32 11.44 1.00 -12.28
C ILE A 32 10.03 1.56 -12.07
N CYS A 33 9.02 0.90 -12.65
CA CYS A 33 7.62 1.17 -12.35
C CYS A 33 7.11 0.22 -11.27
N PHE A 34 6.57 0.79 -10.20
CA PHE A 34 6.07 0.12 -9.00
C PHE A 34 4.56 0.23 -8.93
N GLN A 35 3.94 -0.75 -8.27
CA GLN A 35 2.66 -0.54 -7.61
C GLN A 35 2.95 -0.11 -6.17
N GLY A 36 2.45 1.03 -5.71
CA GLY A 36 2.80 1.50 -4.37
C GLY A 36 2.01 2.68 -3.85
N TYR A 37 2.34 3.11 -2.64
CA TYR A 37 1.65 4.16 -1.90
C TYR A 37 2.67 5.18 -1.38
N ALA A 38 2.28 6.45 -1.43
CA ALA A 38 3.05 7.55 -0.87
C ALA A 38 2.18 8.26 0.18
N ASP A 39 2.67 8.28 1.41
CA ASP A 39 2.07 9.00 2.52
C ASP A 39 2.46 10.49 2.42
N PRO A 40 1.50 11.41 2.18
CA PRO A 40 1.79 12.83 2.09
C PRO A 40 2.11 13.48 3.45
N ASP A 41 1.71 12.87 4.57
CA ASP A 41 1.89 13.42 5.91
C ASP A 41 3.23 12.96 6.52
N LEU A 42 3.59 11.68 6.32
CA LEU A 42 4.86 11.11 6.79
C LEU A 42 6.01 11.18 5.77
N ASP A 43 5.72 11.59 4.52
CA ASP A 43 6.66 11.66 3.39
C ASP A 43 7.36 10.30 3.12
N VAL A 44 6.64 9.20 3.38
CA VAL A 44 7.11 7.84 3.16
C VAL A 44 6.49 7.28 1.88
N THR A 45 7.32 6.73 1.00
CA THR A 45 6.86 5.98 -0.18
C THR A 45 7.26 4.51 -0.08
N VAL A 46 6.30 3.63 -0.35
CA VAL A 46 6.49 2.20 -0.44
C VAL A 46 6.00 1.70 -1.80
N GLY A 47 6.83 0.94 -2.51
CA GLY A 47 6.51 0.33 -3.80
C GLY A 47 6.91 -1.13 -3.88
N LEU A 48 6.14 -1.93 -4.62
CA LEU A 48 6.41 -3.32 -4.91
C LEU A 48 6.40 -3.57 -6.42
N VAL A 49 7.25 -4.49 -6.87
CA VAL A 49 7.17 -5.12 -8.18
C VAL A 49 7.33 -6.62 -8.02
N LEU A 50 6.38 -7.39 -8.55
CA LEU A 50 6.45 -8.84 -8.63
C LEU A 50 6.93 -9.26 -10.03
N PRO A 51 7.65 -10.40 -10.15
CA PRO A 51 7.92 -11.02 -11.45
C PRO A 51 6.63 -11.40 -12.19
N PRO A 52 6.66 -11.71 -13.49
CA PRO A 52 5.51 -12.26 -14.18
C PRO A 52 4.95 -13.49 -13.46
N LEU A 53 3.63 -13.68 -13.53
CA LEU A 53 2.95 -14.81 -12.89
C LEU A 53 3.56 -16.15 -13.33
N SER A 54 3.84 -17.01 -12.35
CA SER A 54 4.44 -18.33 -12.56
C SER A 54 3.75 -19.39 -11.70
N THR A 55 3.97 -20.66 -12.04
CA THR A 55 3.54 -21.80 -11.22
C THR A 55 4.73 -22.73 -10.99
N PRO A 56 5.25 -22.86 -9.76
CA PRO A 56 4.80 -22.18 -8.53
C PRO A 56 4.98 -20.65 -8.60
N PRO A 57 4.24 -19.87 -7.78
CA PRO A 57 4.47 -18.43 -7.65
C PRO A 57 5.92 -18.12 -7.30
N SER A 58 6.41 -16.97 -7.74
CA SER A 58 7.78 -16.55 -7.44
C SER A 58 7.99 -16.34 -5.94
N ASP A 59 9.20 -16.65 -5.48
CA ASP A 59 9.69 -16.44 -4.12
C ASP A 59 10.33 -15.05 -3.94
N GLU A 60 10.36 -14.21 -4.97
CA GLU A 60 11.05 -12.93 -4.97
C GLU A 60 10.19 -11.76 -5.45
N LEU A 61 10.62 -10.56 -5.08
CA LEU A 61 10.04 -9.29 -5.47
C LEU A 61 11.07 -8.16 -5.38
N ILE A 62 10.77 -7.02 -6.00
CA ILE A 62 11.49 -5.76 -5.77
C ILE A 62 10.65 -4.91 -4.83
N VAL A 63 11.29 -4.33 -3.82
CA VAL A 63 10.68 -3.40 -2.88
C VAL A 63 11.40 -2.06 -2.99
N GLN A 64 10.66 -0.97 -2.98
CA GLN A 64 11.18 0.39 -2.80
C GLN A 64 10.64 0.97 -1.50
N MET A 65 11.54 1.55 -0.71
CA MET A 65 11.22 2.34 0.47
C MET A 65 11.95 3.68 0.33
N VAL A 66 11.21 4.78 0.47
CA VAL A 66 11.74 6.15 0.49
C VAL A 66 11.22 6.83 1.75
N ALA A 67 12.09 7.44 2.54
CA ALA A 67 11.69 8.14 3.75
C ALA A 67 12.63 9.30 4.08
N PRO A 68 12.18 10.31 4.85
CA PRO A 68 13.02 11.42 5.27
C PRO A 68 14.22 10.97 6.10
N VAL A 69 15.40 11.55 5.85
CA VAL A 69 16.60 11.31 6.68
C VAL A 69 16.49 11.87 8.09
N SER A 70 15.47 12.71 8.35
CA SER A 70 15.16 13.19 9.70
C SER A 70 14.53 12.11 10.58
N ASN A 71 13.98 11.05 9.99
CA ASN A 71 13.44 9.92 10.75
C ASN A 71 14.61 9.10 11.30
N GLY A 72 14.49 8.60 12.53
CA GLY A 72 15.50 7.70 13.06
C GLY A 72 15.49 6.34 12.38
N TYR A 73 14.30 5.81 12.08
CA TYR A 73 14.14 4.68 11.15
C TYR A 73 12.74 4.65 10.54
N THR A 74 12.58 3.89 9.46
CA THR A 74 11.30 3.46 8.92
C THR A 74 11.28 1.94 8.76
N GLY A 75 10.10 1.35 8.61
CA GLY A 75 9.96 -0.06 8.31
C GLY A 75 8.71 -0.36 7.51
N ILE A 76 8.64 -1.56 6.95
CA ILE A 76 7.50 -2.08 6.21
C ILE A 76 7.18 -3.49 6.72
N SER A 77 5.90 -3.82 6.83
CA SER A 77 5.39 -5.19 6.97
C SER A 77 4.76 -5.64 5.66
N LEU A 78 5.26 -6.74 5.10
CA LEU A 78 4.67 -7.36 3.90
C LEU A 78 3.37 -8.12 4.18
N GLY A 79 3.13 -8.51 5.44
CA GLY A 79 1.89 -9.19 5.85
C GLY A 79 0.84 -8.25 6.45
N GLY A 80 1.15 -6.96 6.58
CA GLY A 80 0.26 -5.94 7.13
C GLY A 80 0.24 -5.90 8.66
N THR A 81 0.66 -6.94 9.37
CA THR A 81 0.77 -6.95 10.84
C THR A 81 2.23 -6.86 11.29
N MET A 82 2.49 -6.44 12.53
CA MET A 82 3.86 -6.50 13.08
C MET A 82 4.26 -7.94 13.39
N ALA A 83 3.40 -8.66 14.12
CA ALA A 83 3.61 -10.08 14.43
C ALA A 83 3.39 -10.95 13.19
N ASP A 84 4.15 -12.03 13.10
CA ASP A 84 4.02 -13.12 12.12
C ASP A 84 4.12 -12.65 10.65
N SER A 85 4.78 -11.51 10.42
CA SER A 85 4.99 -10.91 9.11
C SER A 85 6.48 -10.73 8.82
N LEU A 86 6.86 -10.86 7.56
CA LEU A 86 8.18 -10.43 7.12
C LEU A 86 8.26 -8.90 7.18
N LEU A 87 9.17 -8.41 8.02
CA LEU A 87 9.41 -6.99 8.21
C LEU A 87 10.73 -6.59 7.55
N PHE A 88 10.81 -5.37 7.03
CA PHE A 88 12.09 -4.72 6.73
C PHE A 88 12.21 -3.44 7.53
N THR A 89 13.43 -3.17 7.97
CA THR A 89 13.78 -1.92 8.66
C THR A 89 14.85 -1.20 7.86
N LEU A 90 14.75 0.13 7.83
CA LEU A 90 15.56 1.00 7.01
C LEU A 90 15.92 2.28 7.75
N TRP A 91 17.20 2.63 7.76
CA TRP A 91 17.69 3.93 8.24
C TRP A 91 19.01 4.32 7.57
N PRO A 92 19.34 5.62 7.54
CA PRO A 92 20.64 6.08 7.08
C PRO A 92 21.70 5.94 8.19
N ASN A 93 22.92 5.61 7.79
CA ASN A 93 24.11 5.80 8.61
C ASN A 93 25.16 6.51 7.77
N ASP A 94 25.29 7.83 7.97
CA ASP A 94 25.96 8.73 7.04
C ASP A 94 25.37 8.60 5.62
N ASP A 95 26.20 8.26 4.63
CA ASP A 95 25.81 8.03 3.24
C ASP A 95 25.37 6.58 2.95
N LYS A 96 25.34 5.72 3.97
CA LYS A 96 25.03 4.30 3.84
C LYS A 96 23.57 4.00 4.13
N VAL A 97 23.01 3.14 3.30
CA VAL A 97 21.70 2.53 3.50
C VAL A 97 21.86 1.32 4.41
N ILE A 98 21.24 1.36 5.59
CA ILE A 98 21.17 0.22 6.50
C ILE A 98 19.78 -0.39 6.37
N LEU A 99 19.72 -1.58 5.78
CA LEU A 99 18.49 -2.30 5.45
C LEU A 99 18.61 -3.73 5.94
N GLY A 100 17.59 -4.24 6.62
CA GLY A 100 17.58 -5.64 7.04
C GLY A 100 16.22 -6.26 7.29
N PRO A 101 16.09 -7.58 7.04
CA PRO A 101 14.89 -8.34 7.35
C PRO A 101 14.77 -8.56 8.86
N ARG A 102 13.55 -8.43 9.38
CA ARG A 102 13.19 -8.67 10.77
C ARG A 102 11.93 -9.51 10.87
N TRP A 103 11.74 -10.17 12.00
CA TRP A 103 10.53 -10.95 12.30
C TRP A 103 10.30 -11.06 13.81
N THR A 104 9.04 -11.20 14.20
CA THR A 104 8.62 -11.42 15.59
C THR A 104 7.27 -12.14 15.61
N SER A 105 7.01 -12.93 16.64
CA SER A 105 5.70 -13.56 16.89
C SER A 105 4.74 -12.70 17.73
N GLY A 106 5.15 -11.47 18.08
CA GLY A 106 4.36 -10.58 18.90
C GLY A 106 4.81 -9.13 18.86
N TYR A 107 4.18 -8.27 19.67
CA TYR A 107 4.50 -6.85 19.79
C TYR A 107 5.70 -6.64 20.73
N VAL A 108 6.86 -7.14 20.30
CA VAL A 108 8.16 -7.03 20.96
C VAL A 108 9.22 -6.69 19.91
N LEU A 109 10.42 -6.31 20.35
CA LEU A 109 11.53 -6.01 19.44
C LEU A 109 11.74 -7.14 18.42
N PRO A 110 11.58 -6.88 17.11
CA PRO A 110 11.82 -7.88 16.09
C PRO A 110 13.29 -8.30 15.99
N ASP A 111 13.53 -9.61 15.98
CA ASP A 111 14.84 -10.19 15.78
C ASP A 111 15.24 -10.15 14.30
N VAL A 112 16.53 -10.31 14.02
CA VAL A 112 17.03 -10.46 12.65
C VAL A 112 16.46 -11.73 12.05
N TYR A 113 15.83 -11.60 10.88
CA TYR A 113 15.20 -12.73 10.21
C TYR A 113 16.10 -13.33 9.14
N THR A 114 16.41 -14.62 9.27
CA THR A 114 17.25 -15.34 8.31
C THR A 114 16.42 -15.95 7.19
N GLY A 115 16.97 -16.05 5.98
CA GLY A 115 16.28 -16.62 4.83
C GLY A 115 16.21 -15.65 3.65
N PRO A 116 15.63 -14.44 3.83
CA PRO A 116 15.64 -13.41 2.80
C PRO A 116 17.05 -13.05 2.36
N THR A 117 17.26 -12.90 1.06
CA THR A 117 18.48 -12.34 0.48
C THR A 117 18.17 -10.99 -0.14
N LEU A 118 18.76 -9.93 0.41
CA LEU A 118 18.54 -8.56 -0.03
C LEU A 118 19.68 -8.08 -0.92
N THR A 119 19.35 -7.55 -2.09
CA THR A 119 20.32 -6.91 -3.00
C THR A 119 19.83 -5.50 -3.32
N LEU A 120 20.55 -4.47 -2.87
CA LEU A 120 20.28 -3.09 -3.26
C LEU A 120 20.45 -2.94 -4.78
N LEU A 121 19.48 -2.31 -5.40
CA LEU A 121 19.43 -1.99 -6.83
C LEU A 121 19.82 -0.51 -7.06
N PRO A 122 20.18 -0.13 -8.29
CA PRO A 122 20.42 1.26 -8.67
C PRO A 122 19.28 2.19 -8.25
N GLY A 123 19.63 3.41 -7.84
CA GLY A 123 18.70 4.40 -7.29
C GLY A 123 18.57 4.36 -5.76
N SER A 124 19.14 3.35 -5.09
CA SER A 124 19.30 3.35 -3.63
C SER A 124 20.40 4.31 -3.19
N GLY A 125 20.22 4.96 -2.04
CA GLY A 125 21.23 5.84 -1.44
C GLY A 125 20.64 6.79 -0.40
N VAL A 126 21.50 7.62 0.17
CA VAL A 126 21.11 8.69 1.10
C VAL A 126 21.48 10.03 0.47
N ASN A 127 20.54 10.97 0.45
CA ASN A 127 20.80 12.36 0.08
C ASN A 127 20.47 13.31 1.25
N SER A 128 20.49 14.62 1.02
CA SER A 128 20.27 15.61 2.09
C SER A 128 18.86 15.62 2.68
N THR A 129 17.90 14.92 2.06
CA THR A 129 16.48 14.93 2.44
C THR A 129 15.92 13.54 2.67
N HIS A 130 16.35 12.55 1.88
CA HIS A 130 15.75 11.23 1.85
C HIS A 130 16.79 10.12 1.83
N ILE A 131 16.44 9.02 2.50
CA ILE A 131 17.00 7.71 2.24
C ILE A 131 16.08 6.97 1.26
N THR A 132 16.69 6.30 0.29
CA THR A 132 16.01 5.42 -0.66
C THR A 132 16.66 4.05 -0.63
N ALA A 133 15.85 3.01 -0.44
CA ALA A 133 16.26 1.63 -0.64
C ALA A 133 15.33 1.00 -1.68
N THR A 134 15.83 0.80 -2.89
CA THR A 134 15.23 -0.04 -3.91
C THR A 134 16.00 -1.35 -3.92
N PHE A 135 15.38 -2.47 -3.59
CA PHE A 135 16.08 -3.74 -3.42
C PHE A 135 15.31 -4.92 -3.99
N ARG A 136 16.06 -5.86 -4.58
CA ARG A 136 15.57 -7.20 -4.86
C ARG A 136 15.59 -7.98 -3.56
N CYS A 137 14.46 -8.60 -3.24
CA CYS A 137 14.27 -9.45 -2.08
C CYS A 137 13.95 -10.85 -2.57
N GLN A 138 14.92 -11.75 -2.47
CA GLN A 138 14.72 -13.17 -2.76
C GLN A 138 14.32 -13.91 -1.50
N ASN A 139 13.44 -14.92 -1.63
CA ASN A 139 12.92 -15.69 -0.51
C ASN A 139 12.04 -14.84 0.44
N CYS A 140 11.17 -14.01 -0.14
CA CYS A 140 10.43 -12.97 0.59
C CYS A 140 8.91 -12.98 0.38
N THR A 141 8.37 -13.82 -0.52
CA THR A 141 6.90 -13.94 -0.68
C THR A 141 6.27 -14.92 0.31
N THR A 142 7.10 -15.72 0.99
CA THR A 142 6.72 -16.64 2.07
C THR A 142 7.73 -16.54 3.20
N TRP A 143 7.26 -16.66 4.43
CA TRP A 143 8.08 -16.63 5.64
C TRP A 143 7.47 -17.55 6.71
N GLU A 144 8.04 -17.53 7.91
CA GLU A 144 7.56 -18.31 9.04
C GLU A 144 6.11 -17.92 9.38
N ASP A 145 5.20 -18.89 9.25
CA ASP A 145 3.77 -18.76 9.53
C ASP A 145 3.03 -17.67 8.74
N GLY A 146 3.60 -17.19 7.63
CA GLY A 146 2.94 -16.18 6.80
C GLY A 146 3.44 -16.07 5.36
N SER A 147 2.73 -15.28 4.57
CA SER A 147 3.02 -15.05 3.16
C SER A 147 2.39 -13.76 2.65
N LEU A 148 2.99 -13.18 1.61
CA LEU A 148 2.47 -12.01 0.92
C LEU A 148 1.15 -12.38 0.24
N GLY A 149 0.13 -11.55 0.40
CA GLY A 149 -1.20 -11.79 -0.18
C GLY A 149 -1.88 -13.06 0.33
N SER A 150 -1.53 -13.53 1.53
CA SER A 150 -1.99 -14.83 2.06
C SER A 150 -1.67 -16.02 1.13
N GLY A 151 -0.58 -15.91 0.37
CA GLY A 151 -0.11 -16.95 -0.55
C GLY A 151 -0.68 -16.80 -1.97
N ASP A 152 -1.54 -15.81 -2.21
CA ASP A 152 -2.06 -15.47 -3.52
C ASP A 152 -1.52 -14.11 -3.98
N LEU A 153 -0.50 -14.16 -4.84
CA LEU A 153 0.12 -12.97 -5.43
C LEU A 153 -0.78 -12.27 -6.47
N THR A 154 -1.98 -12.79 -6.76
CA THR A 154 -2.98 -12.12 -7.61
C THR A 154 -4.12 -11.48 -6.83
N SER A 155 -4.10 -11.60 -5.49
CA SER A 155 -5.16 -11.10 -4.63
C SER A 155 -4.83 -9.72 -4.06
N PHE A 156 -5.80 -9.16 -3.34
CA PHE A 156 -5.59 -7.96 -2.54
C PHE A 156 -4.81 -8.29 -1.27
N GLY A 157 -3.73 -7.56 -1.02
CA GLY A 157 -2.96 -7.57 0.22
C GLY A 157 -3.09 -6.26 0.98
N VAL A 158 -2.92 -6.33 2.31
CA VAL A 158 -2.74 -5.16 3.16
C VAL A 158 -1.30 -5.13 3.61
N LEU A 159 -0.63 -4.00 3.40
CA LEU A 159 0.72 -3.75 3.91
C LEU A 159 0.66 -2.65 4.96
N ALA A 160 1.67 -2.61 5.81
CA ALA A 160 1.85 -1.54 6.79
C ALA A 160 3.25 -0.96 6.65
N TYR A 161 3.40 0.31 7.03
CA TYR A 161 4.70 0.93 7.22
C TYR A 161 4.71 1.70 8.53
N VAL A 162 5.91 1.92 9.04
CA VAL A 162 6.14 2.56 10.34
C VAL A 162 7.21 3.63 10.22
N VAL A 163 7.17 4.62 11.10
CA VAL A 163 8.24 5.59 11.26
C VAL A 163 8.54 5.82 12.74
N ALA A 164 9.81 6.03 13.05
CA ALA A 164 10.23 6.58 14.33
C ALA A 164 10.82 7.96 14.07
N THR A 165 10.12 8.99 14.53
CA THR A 165 10.52 10.40 14.36
C THR A 165 11.27 10.95 15.58
N THR A 166 11.09 10.32 16.75
CA THR A 166 11.66 10.78 18.02
C THR A 166 12.82 9.92 18.54
N THR A 167 13.05 8.75 17.96
CA THR A 167 14.08 7.80 18.42
C THR A 167 14.90 7.29 17.25
N SER A 168 16.17 6.93 17.51
CA SER A 168 17.09 6.36 16.52
C SER A 168 17.55 4.96 16.94
N PRO A 169 18.03 4.12 15.99
CA PRO A 169 18.70 2.87 16.32
C PRO A 169 19.82 3.08 17.34
N ALA A 170 19.95 2.17 18.30
CA ALA A 170 20.99 2.26 19.33
C ALA A 170 22.42 2.14 18.77
N ASP A 171 22.60 1.34 17.73
CA ASP A 171 23.82 1.26 16.92
C ASP A 171 23.46 1.46 15.43
N PRO A 172 23.49 2.69 14.91
CA PRO A 172 23.12 2.96 13.52
C PRO A 172 23.97 2.22 12.49
N ALA A 173 25.16 1.71 12.84
CA ALA A 173 26.01 0.97 11.92
C ALA A 173 25.65 -0.52 11.82
N ASP A 174 24.90 -1.06 12.78
CA ASP A 174 24.54 -2.46 12.85
C ASP A 174 23.08 -2.69 12.44
N VAL A 175 22.88 -3.44 11.36
CA VAL A 175 21.54 -3.84 10.91
C VAL A 175 20.77 -4.63 11.97
N ALA A 176 21.45 -5.24 12.95
CA ALA A 176 20.87 -5.95 14.09
C ALA A 176 20.57 -5.05 15.30
N SER A 177 20.78 -3.73 15.19
CA SER A 177 20.57 -2.77 16.28
C SER A 177 19.22 -2.93 16.98
N THR A 178 19.21 -2.66 18.28
CA THR A 178 17.95 -2.48 19.01
C THR A 178 17.26 -1.21 18.52
N LEU A 179 15.93 -1.29 18.45
CA LEU A 179 15.04 -0.20 18.03
C LEU A 179 14.07 0.08 19.18
N GLN A 180 13.74 1.35 19.40
CA GLN A 180 12.57 1.70 20.21
C GLN A 180 11.31 1.54 19.37
N GLU A 181 10.15 1.48 20.00
CA GLU A 181 8.87 1.43 19.30
C GLU A 181 8.70 2.64 18.37
N HIS A 182 8.15 2.40 17.18
CA HIS A 182 7.82 3.45 16.21
C HIS A 182 6.70 4.33 16.77
N ASP A 183 6.75 5.64 16.54
CA ASP A 183 5.77 6.58 17.06
C ASP A 183 4.63 6.90 16.08
N ASP A 184 4.76 6.45 14.82
CA ASP A 184 3.69 6.51 13.84
C ASP A 184 3.70 5.29 12.89
N PHE A 185 2.53 4.96 12.35
CA PHE A 185 2.33 3.86 11.41
C PHE A 185 1.01 4.03 10.66
N ASP A 186 0.95 3.48 9.45
CA ASP A 186 -0.31 3.38 8.71
C ASP A 186 -0.34 2.11 7.85
N PHE A 187 -1.50 1.86 7.25
CA PHE A 187 -1.76 0.72 6.37
C PHE A 187 -2.18 1.22 5.00
N PHE A 188 -1.89 0.41 3.98
CA PHE A 188 -2.44 0.65 2.66
C PHE A 188 -2.78 -0.65 1.95
N GLY A 189 -3.79 -0.57 1.11
CA GLY A 189 -4.20 -1.67 0.25
C GLY A 189 -3.36 -1.79 -1.01
N MET A 190 -3.03 -3.01 -1.40
CA MET A 190 -2.43 -3.29 -2.71
C MET A 190 -3.13 -4.45 -3.41
N ASP A 191 -3.62 -4.19 -4.62
CA ASP A 191 -3.95 -5.25 -5.57
C ASP A 191 -2.64 -5.80 -6.14
N LEU A 192 -2.23 -6.99 -5.67
CA LEU A 192 -0.96 -7.60 -6.07
C LEU A 192 -0.97 -8.02 -7.53
N SER A 193 -2.15 -8.26 -8.14
CA SER A 193 -2.25 -8.54 -9.58
C SER A 193 -1.71 -7.39 -10.43
N SER A 194 -1.80 -6.15 -9.92
CA SER A 194 -1.28 -4.94 -10.57
C SER A 194 0.20 -4.68 -10.28
N ALA A 195 0.83 -5.43 -9.39
CA ALA A 195 2.24 -5.30 -9.05
C ALA A 195 3.17 -6.16 -9.94
N HIS A 196 2.62 -7.07 -10.76
CA HIS A 196 3.40 -7.89 -11.68
C HIS A 196 3.93 -7.08 -12.87
N SER A 197 5.18 -7.33 -13.28
CA SER A 197 5.80 -6.66 -14.43
C SER A 197 6.56 -7.64 -15.33
N ASP A 198 6.30 -7.58 -16.64
CA ASP A 198 7.09 -8.27 -17.67
C ASP A 198 8.55 -7.76 -17.75
N ASP A 199 8.79 -6.53 -17.29
CA ASP A 199 10.11 -5.91 -17.27
C ASP A 199 10.95 -6.28 -16.04
N TYR A 200 10.43 -7.11 -15.12
CA TYR A 200 11.09 -7.44 -13.85
C TYR A 200 12.55 -7.91 -14.02
N SER A 201 12.82 -8.79 -14.99
CA SER A 201 14.18 -9.26 -15.27
C SER A 201 15.12 -8.15 -15.77
N SER A 202 14.59 -7.13 -16.45
CA SER A 202 15.37 -5.97 -16.87
C SER A 202 15.71 -5.05 -15.69
N TYR A 203 14.78 -4.92 -14.72
CA TYR A 203 14.96 -4.14 -13.52
C TYR A 203 16.10 -4.70 -12.65
N ILE A 204 16.12 -6.01 -12.41
CA ILE A 204 17.17 -6.65 -11.60
C ILE A 204 18.55 -6.68 -12.28
N SER A 205 18.60 -6.60 -13.61
CA SER A 205 19.85 -6.59 -14.38
C SER A 205 20.43 -5.18 -14.60
N GLY A 206 19.75 -4.14 -14.09
CA GLY A 206 20.15 -2.74 -14.29
C GLY A 206 20.01 -2.26 -15.73
N SER A 207 19.27 -3.01 -16.57
CA SER A 207 18.99 -2.68 -17.97
C SER A 207 17.61 -2.06 -18.16
N ALA A 208 17.02 -1.51 -17.08
CA ALA A 208 15.70 -0.89 -17.08
C ALA A 208 15.60 0.10 -18.24
N SER A 209 14.94 -0.33 -19.31
CA SER A 209 14.69 0.50 -20.47
C SER A 209 13.47 1.33 -20.15
N SER A 210 13.62 2.64 -20.24
CA SER A 210 12.54 3.61 -20.10
C SER A 210 11.51 3.42 -21.23
N SER A 211 10.59 2.48 -21.08
CA SER A 211 9.39 2.36 -21.91
C SER A 211 8.20 2.95 -21.17
N SER A 212 8.09 4.29 -21.23
CA SER A 212 6.85 4.99 -20.90
C SER A 212 5.76 4.59 -21.89
N SER A 213 4.79 3.79 -21.46
CA SER A 213 3.53 3.62 -22.18
C SER A 213 2.42 4.33 -21.41
N ALA A 214 2.26 5.63 -21.69
CA ALA A 214 1.05 6.36 -21.35
C ALA A 214 -0.11 5.84 -22.22
N PRO A 215 -1.31 5.56 -21.68
CA PRO A 215 -2.44 5.21 -22.52
C PRO A 215 -2.90 6.45 -23.30
N THR A 216 -2.76 6.39 -24.62
CA THR A 216 -3.28 7.39 -25.57
C THR A 216 -4.72 7.02 -25.92
N SER A 217 -5.70 7.78 -25.43
CA SER A 217 -7.11 7.62 -25.83
C SER A 217 -7.35 8.32 -27.18
N THR A 218 -7.29 7.52 -28.25
CA THR A 218 -7.65 7.93 -29.61
C THR A 218 -9.16 8.07 -29.71
N SER A 219 -9.64 9.29 -29.95
CA SER A 219 -11.02 9.58 -30.31
C SER A 219 -11.22 9.33 -31.82
N LYS A 220 -12.24 8.56 -32.19
CA LYS A 220 -12.75 8.54 -33.57
C LYS A 220 -14.29 8.42 -33.58
N PRO A 221 -15.00 9.14 -34.48
CA PRO A 221 -16.42 9.46 -34.32
C PRO A 221 -17.35 8.54 -35.12
N THR A 222 -18.64 8.89 -35.12
CA THR A 222 -19.78 8.46 -35.99
C THR A 222 -20.70 7.46 -35.26
N SER A 223 -22.04 7.59 -35.20
CA SER A 223 -23.04 8.29 -36.03
C SER A 223 -24.30 8.60 -35.20
N THR A 224 -24.94 9.71 -35.56
CA THR A 224 -26.23 10.20 -35.05
C THR A 224 -27.37 9.25 -35.43
N SER A 225 -28.19 8.84 -34.47
CA SER A 225 -29.54 8.33 -34.74
C SER A 225 -30.49 8.78 -33.64
N SER A 226 -31.56 9.47 -34.04
CA SER A 226 -32.51 10.20 -33.22
C SER A 226 -33.71 9.35 -32.81
N VAL A 227 -34.01 9.24 -31.51
CA VAL A 227 -35.30 8.76 -30.98
C VAL A 227 -35.59 9.40 -29.58
N PRO A 228 -36.84 9.42 -29.06
CA PRO A 228 -37.49 10.57 -28.42
C PRO A 228 -37.42 10.52 -26.87
N PRO A 229 -37.97 11.51 -26.12
CA PRO A 229 -37.66 11.67 -24.70
C PRO A 229 -38.43 10.67 -23.84
N SER A 230 -37.75 10.04 -22.89
CA SER A 230 -38.36 9.22 -21.84
C SER A 230 -37.83 9.63 -20.46
N SER A 231 -38.78 9.71 -19.53
CA SER A 231 -38.71 10.21 -18.15
C SER A 231 -37.58 9.63 -17.30
N THR A 232 -36.88 10.52 -16.57
CA THR A 232 -35.93 10.21 -15.51
C THR A 232 -36.59 9.48 -14.34
N SER A 233 -36.31 8.19 -14.18
CA SER A 233 -36.45 7.48 -12.90
C SER A 233 -35.19 7.72 -12.07
N SER A 234 -35.37 8.02 -10.78
CA SER A 234 -34.30 8.12 -9.78
C SER A 234 -33.37 6.90 -9.82
N ALA A 235 -32.05 7.17 -9.82
CA ALA A 235 -31.02 6.14 -9.79
C ALA A 235 -31.18 5.22 -8.56
N PRO A 236 -30.95 3.90 -8.69
CA PRO A 236 -30.98 3.00 -7.55
C PRO A 236 -29.90 3.39 -6.53
N SER A 237 -30.23 3.28 -5.24
CA SER A 237 -29.25 3.47 -4.16
C SER A 237 -28.07 2.51 -4.34
N ALA A 238 -26.85 2.99 -4.05
CA ALA A 238 -25.65 2.18 -4.15
C ALA A 238 -25.76 0.94 -3.23
N THR A 239 -25.35 -0.21 -3.76
CA THR A 239 -25.25 -1.47 -3.02
C THR A 239 -23.79 -1.88 -2.92
N GLN A 240 -23.39 -2.47 -1.79
CA GLN A 240 -22.02 -2.96 -1.57
C GLN A 240 -21.77 -4.33 -2.17
N THR A 241 -20.56 -4.54 -2.70
CA THR A 241 -20.10 -5.85 -3.20
C THR A 241 -19.74 -6.77 -2.05
N GLU A 242 -19.55 -8.06 -2.35
CA GLU A 242 -19.05 -9.02 -1.38
C GLU A 242 -17.73 -8.53 -0.77
N TRP A 243 -17.59 -8.74 0.54
CA TRP A 243 -16.53 -8.28 1.43
C TRP A 243 -16.44 -6.76 1.65
N GLY A 244 -17.23 -5.95 0.94
CA GLY A 244 -17.33 -4.51 1.18
C GLY A 244 -17.95 -4.19 2.55
N GLN A 245 -17.46 -3.15 3.22
CA GLN A 245 -18.03 -2.70 4.49
C GLN A 245 -19.49 -2.28 4.27
N CYS A 246 -20.40 -2.71 5.13
CA CYS A 246 -21.83 -2.43 5.05
C CYS A 246 -22.40 -1.90 6.37
N GLY A 247 -21.55 -1.74 7.38
CA GLY A 247 -21.92 -1.23 8.70
C GLY A 247 -20.70 -1.04 9.60
N GLY A 248 -20.96 -0.50 10.79
CA GLY A 248 -19.92 -0.13 11.76
C GLY A 248 -20.05 1.31 12.22
N THR A 249 -19.65 1.60 13.46
CA THR A 249 -19.65 2.96 14.01
C THR A 249 -18.82 3.89 13.12
N GLY A 250 -19.45 4.95 12.62
CA GLY A 250 -18.81 5.93 11.73
C GLY A 250 -18.89 5.60 10.23
N TYR A 251 -19.39 4.42 9.85
CA TYR A 251 -19.57 4.05 8.45
C TYR A 251 -20.75 4.83 7.82
N THR A 252 -20.47 5.57 6.73
CA THR A 252 -21.45 6.39 6.01
C THR A 252 -21.68 5.93 4.56
N GLY A 253 -21.00 4.86 4.15
CA GLY A 253 -21.17 4.26 2.83
C GLY A 253 -22.45 3.42 2.70
N PRO A 254 -22.64 2.74 1.56
CA PRO A 254 -23.82 1.94 1.34
C PRO A 254 -23.95 0.80 2.36
N THR A 255 -25.09 0.74 3.05
CA THR A 255 -25.38 -0.25 4.10
C THR A 255 -26.15 -1.48 3.59
N THR A 256 -26.48 -1.48 2.30
CA THR A 256 -27.19 -2.59 1.63
C THR A 256 -26.21 -3.36 0.77
N CYS A 257 -26.09 -4.66 1.00
CA CYS A 257 -25.26 -5.53 0.17
C CYS A 257 -25.97 -5.86 -1.16
N ALA A 258 -25.18 -6.22 -2.17
CA ALA A 258 -25.68 -6.74 -3.44
C ALA A 258 -26.55 -7.99 -3.19
N SER A 259 -27.44 -8.28 -4.15
CA SER A 259 -28.39 -9.39 -4.02
C SER A 259 -27.67 -10.72 -3.74
N GLY A 260 -28.12 -11.44 -2.71
CA GLY A 260 -27.52 -12.71 -2.26
C GLY A 260 -26.52 -12.58 -1.12
N LEU A 261 -26.21 -11.36 -0.66
CA LEU A 261 -25.28 -11.10 0.43
C LEU A 261 -25.99 -10.47 1.62
N ALA A 262 -25.51 -10.74 2.84
CA ALA A 262 -25.96 -10.07 4.05
C ALA A 262 -24.84 -9.27 4.71
N CYS A 263 -25.22 -8.20 5.40
CA CYS A 263 -24.28 -7.41 6.17
C CYS A 263 -23.98 -8.10 7.51
N VAL A 264 -22.80 -8.70 7.63
CA VAL A 264 -22.36 -9.47 8.81
C VAL A 264 -21.42 -8.61 9.66
N ALA A 265 -21.70 -8.51 10.96
CA ALA A 265 -20.80 -7.81 11.89
C ALA A 265 -19.55 -8.65 12.14
N VAL A 266 -18.37 -8.10 11.83
CA VAL A 266 -17.09 -8.83 11.91
C VAL A 266 -16.24 -8.35 13.05
N SER A 267 -16.22 -7.04 13.32
CA SER A 267 -15.60 -6.48 14.53
C SER A 267 -16.54 -5.44 15.15
N PRO A 268 -17.60 -5.88 15.86
CA PRO A 268 -18.56 -4.97 16.47
C PRO A 268 -17.90 -4.12 17.57
N PRO A 269 -18.28 -2.83 17.73
CA PRO A 269 -19.30 -2.10 16.98
C PRO A 269 -18.78 -1.40 15.71
N TYR A 270 -17.50 -1.53 15.37
CA TYR A 270 -16.82 -0.65 14.42
C TYR A 270 -16.85 -1.13 12.97
N TYR A 271 -17.08 -2.42 12.72
CA TYR A 271 -16.97 -2.98 11.38
C TYR A 271 -17.94 -4.14 11.10
N SER A 272 -18.69 -4.01 10.00
CA SER A 272 -19.52 -5.06 9.39
C SER A 272 -19.27 -5.11 7.89
N GLN A 273 -19.26 -6.30 7.30
CA GLN A 273 -19.01 -6.47 5.85
C GLN A 273 -20.05 -7.36 5.19
N CYS A 274 -20.25 -7.17 3.88
CA CYS A 274 -21.11 -8.03 3.07
C CYS A 274 -20.48 -9.40 2.92
N GLN A 275 -21.19 -10.45 3.32
CA GLN A 275 -20.75 -11.83 3.15
C GLN A 275 -21.88 -12.65 2.54
N SER A 276 -21.51 -13.72 1.83
CA SER A 276 -22.45 -14.76 1.44
C SER A 276 -23.01 -15.43 2.71
N THR A 277 -24.32 -15.41 2.89
CA THR A 277 -25.02 -16.16 3.95
C THR A 277 -25.33 -17.58 3.51
#